data_AF-A0A956SXA5-F1
#
_entry.id   AF-A0A956SXA5-F1
#
_cell.length_a   1.000
_cell.length_b   1.000
_cell.length_c   1.000
_cell.angle_alpha   90.00
_cell.angle_beta   90.00
_cell.angle_gamma   90.00
#
_symmetry.space_group_name_H-M   'P 1'
#
loop_
_entity.id
_entity.type
_entity.pdbx_description
1 polymer ?
#
loop_
_entity_poly.entity_id
_entity_poly.type
_entity_poly.pdbx_seq_one_letter_code
_entity_poly.pdbx_strand_id
1 'polypeptide(L)'
;MLALLLLFWLAPPAMAAPDINKAGERVNLSTHLVADKTNVVFFYARWNKTSMRYKEKLEAWKADKDTVLHFVDVKAMNSPVAKQFKLTELPAFEIYDEQGNLKMKGQSALNEAVKMKMLE
;
A
#
# COMPACT_ATOMS: atom_id res chain seq x y z
N MET A 1 12.01 14.90 -48.72
CA MET A 1 10.84 14.29 -48.06
C MET A 1 11.30 12.97 -47.45
N LEU A 2 11.62 12.93 -46.15
CA LEU A 2 11.91 11.68 -45.45
C LEU A 2 11.25 11.74 -44.08
N ALA A 3 10.35 10.79 -43.85
CA ALA A 3 9.44 10.75 -42.73
C ALA A 3 10.15 10.36 -41.43
N LEU A 4 10.11 11.30 -40.49
CA LEU A 4 9.79 11.15 -39.07
C LEU A 4 9.57 9.69 -38.58
N LEU A 5 10.55 9.14 -37.86
CA LEU A 5 10.38 7.98 -36.97
C LEU A 5 10.34 8.49 -35.52
N LEU A 6 9.19 9.01 -35.11
CA LEU A 6 8.87 9.23 -33.70
C LEU A 6 8.55 7.87 -33.07
N LEU A 7 9.57 7.23 -32.51
CA LEU A 7 9.39 6.15 -31.54
C LEU A 7 8.75 6.76 -30.29
N PHE A 8 7.42 6.82 -30.27
CA PHE A 8 6.66 7.01 -29.04
C PHE A 8 6.97 5.82 -28.12
N TRP A 9 7.86 6.04 -27.16
CA TRP A 9 7.88 5.28 -25.92
C TRP A 9 6.52 5.53 -25.24
N LEU A 10 5.54 4.67 -25.52
CA LEU A 10 4.40 4.50 -24.64
C LEU A 10 4.95 3.91 -23.35
N ALA A 11 5.24 4.77 -22.38
CA ALA A 11 5.40 4.32 -21.00
C ALA A 11 4.15 3.49 -20.67
N PRO A 12 4.30 2.25 -20.16
CA PRO A 12 3.14 1.46 -19.77
C PRO A 12 2.30 2.30 -18.81
N PRO A 13 0.95 2.26 -18.93
CA PRO A 13 0.10 2.93 -17.95
C PRO A 13 0.56 2.48 -16.57
N ALA A 14 0.73 3.42 -15.64
CA ALA A 14 1.13 3.13 -14.28
C ALA A 14 0.11 2.12 -13.70
N MET A 15 0.43 0.84 -13.78
CA MET A 15 -0.41 -0.20 -13.22
C MET A 15 -0.33 -0.02 -11.71
N ALA A 16 -1.49 0.15 -11.07
CA ALA A 16 -1.59 0.16 -9.63
C ALA A 16 -0.78 -1.01 -9.05
N ALA A 17 -0.02 -0.76 -7.99
CA ALA A 17 0.77 -1.80 -7.35
C ALA A 17 -0.16 -2.95 -6.93
N PRO A 18 0.18 -4.20 -7.26
CA PRO A 18 -0.68 -5.34 -6.94
C PRO A 18 -0.76 -5.54 -5.42
N ASP A 19 -1.87 -6.12 -4.96
CA ASP A 19 -2.00 -6.55 -3.57
C ASP A 19 -0.96 -7.64 -3.27
N ILE A 20 -0.33 -7.60 -2.09
CA ILE A 20 0.69 -8.58 -1.69
C ILE A 20 0.08 -9.90 -1.21
N ASN A 21 -1.25 -10.00 -1.21
CA ASN A 21 -1.99 -11.19 -0.81
C ASN A 21 -3.16 -11.48 -1.75
N LYS A 22 -3.62 -12.73 -1.78
CA LYS A 22 -4.95 -13.03 -2.28
C LYS A 22 -5.98 -12.48 -1.30
N ALA A 23 -7.05 -11.88 -1.81
CA ALA A 23 -8.07 -11.19 -1.01
C ALA A 23 -8.58 -12.02 0.18
N GLY A 24 -8.33 -11.53 1.39
CA GLY A 24 -8.70 -12.14 2.67
C GLY A 24 -7.78 -13.27 3.16
N GLU A 25 -6.86 -13.77 2.34
CA GLU A 25 -5.89 -14.78 2.74
C GLU A 25 -4.74 -14.19 3.55
N ARG A 26 -4.16 -15.02 4.43
CA ARG A 26 -2.98 -14.66 5.23
C ARG A 26 -1.82 -14.22 4.33
N VAL A 27 -0.97 -13.35 4.84
CA VAL A 27 0.21 -12.87 4.14
C VAL A 27 1.44 -13.00 5.01
N ASN A 28 2.55 -13.47 4.45
CA ASN A 28 3.82 -13.45 5.14
C ASN A 28 4.48 -12.08 4.95
N LEU A 29 4.12 -11.09 5.78
CA LEU A 29 4.50 -9.71 5.53
C LEU A 29 6.03 -9.51 5.43
N SER A 30 6.81 -10.24 6.22
CA SER A 30 8.28 -10.11 6.25
C SER A 30 8.95 -10.42 4.92
N THR A 31 8.34 -11.23 4.04
CA THR A 31 8.91 -11.51 2.71
C THR A 31 8.67 -10.40 1.70
N HIS A 32 7.85 -9.40 2.06
CA HIS A 32 7.53 -8.25 1.21
C HIS A 32 8.20 -6.96 1.70
N LEU A 33 8.60 -6.88 2.96
CA LEU A 33 9.31 -5.72 3.49
C LEU A 33 10.65 -5.53 2.75
N VAL A 34 10.90 -4.30 2.32
CA VAL A 34 12.14 -3.93 1.64
C VAL A 34 13.10 -3.36 2.68
N ALA A 35 14.26 -3.99 2.83
CA ALA A 35 15.33 -3.52 3.71
C ALA A 35 15.78 -2.10 3.32
N ASP A 36 16.29 -1.35 4.29
CA ASP A 36 16.79 0.03 4.12
C ASP A 36 15.73 1.01 3.61
N LYS A 37 14.44 0.67 3.79
CA LYS A 37 13.30 1.54 3.46
C LYS A 37 12.27 1.55 4.57
N THR A 38 11.56 2.66 4.70
CA THR A 38 10.33 2.71 5.49
C THR A 38 9.23 1.96 4.72
N ASN A 39 8.63 0.96 5.34
CA ASN A 39 7.58 0.16 4.71
C ASN A 39 6.22 0.52 5.31
N VAL A 40 5.33 1.09 4.48
CA VAL A 40 3.95 1.43 4.83
C VAL A 40 3.04 0.31 4.33
N VAL A 41 2.28 -0.28 5.22
CA VAL A 41 1.32 -1.35 4.91
C VAL A 41 -0.08 -0.80 5.08
N PHE A 42 -0.87 -0.83 4.00
CA PHE A 42 -2.24 -0.36 3.96
C PHE A 42 -3.21 -1.55 3.86
N PHE A 43 -3.98 -1.76 4.92
CA PHE A 43 -5.03 -2.76 4.98
C PHE A 43 -6.35 -2.14 4.56
N TYR A 44 -6.97 -2.74 3.54
CA TYR A 44 -8.15 -2.18 2.91
C TYR A 44 -9.15 -3.27 2.56
N ALA A 45 -10.40 -2.90 2.30
CA ALA A 45 -11.37 -3.78 1.68
C ALA A 45 -12.25 -3.02 0.70
N ARG A 46 -12.60 -3.66 -0.43
CA ARG A 46 -13.33 -3.02 -1.53
C ARG A 46 -14.73 -2.50 -1.15
N TRP A 47 -15.39 -3.14 -0.18
CA TRP A 47 -16.70 -2.72 0.32
C TRP A 47 -16.64 -1.49 1.23
N ASN A 48 -15.46 -1.12 1.73
CA ASN A 48 -15.29 0.02 2.63
C ASN A 48 -14.98 1.30 1.83
N LYS A 49 -15.91 2.25 1.83
CA LYS A 49 -15.82 3.49 1.05
C LYS A 49 -14.56 4.32 1.37
N THR A 50 -14.21 4.44 2.65
CA THR A 50 -13.02 5.19 3.08
C THR A 50 -11.73 4.52 2.62
N SER A 51 -11.68 3.18 2.69
CA SER A 51 -10.58 2.37 2.19
C SER A 51 -10.32 2.59 0.71
N MET A 52 -11.37 2.60 -0.11
CA MET A 52 -11.21 2.82 -1.56
C MET A 52 -10.73 4.24 -1.88
N ARG A 53 -11.21 5.26 -1.15
CA ARG A 53 -10.70 6.63 -1.30
C ARG A 53 -9.22 6.74 -1.00
N TYR A 54 -8.74 6.09 0.07
CA TYR A 54 -7.31 6.08 0.37
C TYR A 54 -6.53 5.25 -0.64
N LYS A 55 -7.07 4.12 -1.12
CA LYS A 55 -6.42 3.32 -2.16
C LYS A 55 -6.16 4.12 -3.43
N GLU A 56 -7.16 4.83 -3.94
CA GLU A 56 -7.02 5.68 -5.13
C GLU A 56 -5.92 6.74 -4.96
N LYS A 57 -5.89 7.43 -3.81
CA LYS A 57 -4.84 8.42 -3.50
C LYS A 57 -3.45 7.78 -3.42
N LEU A 58 -3.36 6.65 -2.75
CA LEU A 58 -2.10 5.92 -2.55
C LEU A 58 -1.56 5.30 -3.85
N GLU A 59 -2.44 4.89 -4.77
CA GLU A 59 -2.06 4.43 -6.11
C GLU A 59 -1.57 5.58 -6.99
N ALA A 60 -2.09 6.80 -6.78
CA ALA A 60 -1.62 8.01 -7.45
C ALA A 60 -0.37 8.63 -6.77
N TRP A 61 -0.05 8.22 -5.55
CA TRP A 61 1.10 8.73 -4.82
C TRP A 61 2.40 8.33 -5.51
N LYS A 62 3.25 9.33 -5.76
CA LYS A 62 4.57 9.12 -6.34
C LYS A 62 5.50 8.61 -5.25
N ALA A 63 5.91 7.35 -5.39
CA ALA A 63 6.82 6.71 -4.44
C ALA A 63 8.06 7.57 -4.19
N ASP A 64 8.35 7.80 -2.91
CA ASP A 64 9.62 8.37 -2.46
C ASP A 64 10.73 7.30 -2.50
N LYS A 65 11.99 7.72 -2.66
CA LYS A 65 13.14 6.80 -2.72
C LYS A 65 13.25 5.92 -1.47
N ASP A 66 12.90 6.48 -0.32
CA ASP A 66 13.11 5.88 1.00
C ASP A 66 11.86 5.17 1.56
N THR A 67 10.73 5.19 0.84
CA THR A 67 9.45 4.62 1.32
C THR A 67 8.83 3.64 0.31
N VAL A 68 8.30 2.53 0.80
CA VAL A 68 7.56 1.53 0.00
C VAL A 68 6.16 1.35 0.56
N LEU A 69 5.17 1.32 -0.32
CA LEU A 69 3.78 1.06 0.04
C LEU A 69 3.38 -0.37 -0.36
N HIS A 70 2.74 -1.07 0.56
CA HIS A 70 2.19 -2.41 0.37
C HIS A 70 0.67 -2.41 0.57
N PHE A 71 -0.06 -3.00 -0.38
CA PHE A 71 -1.51 -3.15 -0.31
C PHE A 71 -1.90 -4.54 0.19
N VAL A 72 -2.75 -4.60 1.21
CA VAL A 72 -3.29 -5.87 1.74
C VAL A 72 -4.82 -5.84 1.64
N ASP A 73 -5.39 -6.67 0.77
CA ASP A 73 -6.84 -6.82 0.65
C ASP A 73 -7.34 -7.75 1.75
N VAL A 74 -8.08 -7.17 2.69
CA VAL A 74 -8.65 -7.85 3.85
C VAL A 74 -9.90 -8.63 3.50
N LYS A 75 -10.57 -8.32 2.38
CA LYS A 75 -11.86 -8.88 1.90
C LYS A 75 -13.04 -8.71 2.87
N ALA A 76 -12.91 -9.13 4.13
CA ALA A 76 -13.91 -9.03 5.20
C ALA A 76 -13.23 -8.98 6.58
N MET A 77 -13.86 -8.35 7.57
CA MET A 77 -13.30 -8.21 8.93
C MET A 77 -13.10 -9.53 9.69
N ASN A 78 -13.74 -10.62 9.26
CA ASN A 78 -13.57 -11.95 9.86
C ASN A 78 -12.57 -12.84 9.10
N SER A 79 -11.88 -12.30 8.08
CA SER A 79 -10.97 -13.04 7.22
C SER A 79 -9.70 -13.51 7.96
N PRO A 80 -9.00 -14.53 7.43
CA PRO A 80 -7.72 -14.96 7.96
C PRO A 80 -6.70 -13.83 8.18
N VAL A 81 -6.58 -12.89 7.24
CA VAL A 81 -5.65 -11.75 7.38
C VAL A 81 -6.10 -10.74 8.42
N ALA A 82 -7.41 -10.43 8.52
CA ALA A 82 -7.92 -9.56 9.58
C ALA A 82 -7.59 -10.11 10.97
N LYS A 83 -7.75 -11.42 11.16
CA LYS A 83 -7.40 -12.12 12.41
C LYS A 83 -5.90 -12.14 12.67
N GLN A 84 -5.09 -12.37 11.63
CA GLN A 84 -3.62 -12.38 11.73
C GLN A 84 -3.08 -11.06 12.29
N PHE A 85 -3.58 -9.92 11.78
CA PHE A 85 -3.15 -8.58 12.20
C PHE A 85 -4.02 -8.00 13.31
N LYS A 86 -4.98 -8.76 13.85
CA LYS A 86 -5.92 -8.34 14.90
C LYS A 86 -6.63 -7.02 14.56
N LEU A 87 -7.03 -6.85 13.30
CA LEU A 87 -7.68 -5.64 12.81
C LEU A 87 -9.08 -5.51 13.42
N THR A 88 -9.39 -4.34 13.97
CA THR A 88 -10.72 -4.01 14.53
C THR A 88 -11.50 -3.03 13.67
N GLU A 89 -10.83 -2.34 12.75
CA GLU A 89 -11.41 -1.33 11.87
C GLU A 89 -10.68 -1.28 10.52
N LEU A 90 -11.34 -0.69 9.52
CA LEU A 90 -10.77 -0.42 8.20
C LEU A 90 -11.14 0.99 7.74
N PRO A 91 -10.24 1.69 7.01
CA PRO A 91 -8.88 1.25 6.67
C PRO A 91 -7.94 1.21 7.89
N ALA A 92 -6.86 0.44 7.79
CA ALA A 92 -5.81 0.42 8.80
C ALA A 92 -4.43 0.55 8.18
N PHE A 93 -3.49 1.10 8.95
CA PHE A 93 -2.11 1.31 8.54
C PHE A 93 -1.16 0.71 9.56
N GLU A 94 -0.06 0.15 9.06
CA GLU A 94 1.12 -0.19 9.85
C GLU A 94 2.35 0.38 9.16
N ILE A 95 3.33 0.84 9.93
CA ILE A 95 4.60 1.35 9.42
C ILE A 95 5.73 0.57 10.08
N TYR A 96 6.61 0.03 9.24
CA TYR A 96 7.80 -0.70 9.62
C TYR A 96 9.03 0.13 9.24
N ASP A 97 10.05 0.09 10.10
CA ASP A 97 11.33 0.75 9.83
C ASP A 97 12.17 0.01 8.79
N GLU A 98 13.32 0.59 8.50
CA GLU A 98 14.35 0.10 7.58
C GLU A 98 14.89 -1.30 7.95
N GLN A 99 14.75 -1.70 9.22
CA GLN A 99 15.14 -3.01 9.72
C GLN A 99 13.97 -4.01 9.73
N GLY A 100 12.78 -3.58 9.29
CA GLY A 100 11.57 -4.40 9.28
C GLY A 100 10.87 -4.51 10.63
N ASN A 101 11.17 -3.65 11.59
CA ASN A 101 10.49 -3.62 12.89
C ASN A 101 9.25 -2.74 12.83
N LEU A 102 8.15 -3.19 13.43
CA LEU A 102 6.92 -2.39 13.54
C LEU A 102 7.17 -1.15 14.40
N LYS A 103 7.01 0.05 13.82
CA LYS A 103 7.13 1.34 14.52
C LYS A 103 5.77 1.88 14.96
N MET A 104 4.78 1.82 14.07
CA MET A 104 3.50 2.49 14.26
C MET A 104 2.35 1.65 13.68
N LYS A 105 1.16 1.79 14.26
CA LYS A 105 -0.07 1.17 13.75
C LYS A 105 -1.30 2.05 13.98
N GLY A 106 -2.38 1.79 13.26
CA GLY A 106 -3.66 2.47 13.42
C GLY A 106 -3.57 3.97 13.17
N GLN A 107 -4.20 4.78 14.03
CA GLN A 107 -4.28 6.24 13.86
C GLN A 107 -2.90 6.91 13.80
N SER A 108 -1.92 6.45 14.59
CA SER A 108 -0.57 7.03 14.57
C SER A 108 0.10 6.81 13.22
N ALA A 109 -0.06 5.62 12.63
CA ALA A 109 0.46 5.31 11.29
C ALA A 109 -0.26 6.12 10.20
N LEU A 110 -1.59 6.27 10.30
CA LEU A 110 -2.35 7.12 9.38
C LEU A 110 -1.87 8.58 9.42
N ASN A 111 -1.69 9.15 10.61
CA ASN A 111 -1.19 10.52 10.78
C ASN A 111 0.19 10.68 10.13
N GLU A 112 1.04 9.67 10.23
CA GLU A 112 2.37 9.70 9.62
C GLU A 112 2.30 9.60 8.09
N ALA A 113 1.44 8.74 7.53
CA ALA A 113 1.19 8.67 6.09
C ALA A 113 0.68 10.01 5.52
N VAL A 114 -0.13 10.75 6.29
CA VAL A 114 -0.54 12.12 5.93
C VAL A 114 0.65 13.08 5.92
N LYS A 115 1.53 13.05 6.93
CA LYS A 115 2.75 13.89 6.96
C LYS A 115 3.71 13.57 5.81
N MET A 116 3.79 12.31 5.42
CA MET A 116 4.52 11.83 4.25
C MET A 116 3.85 12.24 2.92
N LYS A 117 2.74 12.98 2.96
CA LYS A 117 1.97 13.45 1.81
C LYS A 117 1.43 12.33 0.93
N MET A 118 1.23 11.14 1.51
CA MET A 118 0.71 9.97 0.80
C MET A 118 -0.80 10.06 0.53
N LEU A 119 -1.50 10.92 1.26
CA LEU A 119 -2.96 11.04 1.25
C LEU A 119 -3.46 12.45 0.93
N GLU A 120 -2.59 13.33 0.42
CA GLU A 120 -2.95 14.68 -0.04
C GLU A 120 -3.72 14.62 -1.36
#